data_AF-A0A0Z8GBV0-F1
#
_entry.id   AF-A0A0Z8GBV0-F1
#
_cell.length_a   1.000
_cell.length_b   1.000
_cell.length_c   1.000
_cell.angle_alpha   90.00
_cell.angle_beta   90.00
_cell.angle_gamma   90.00
#
_symmetry.space_group_name_H-M   'P 1'
#
loop_
_entity.id
_entity.type
_entity.pdbx_description
1 polymer ?
#
loop_
_entity_poly.entity_id
_entity_poly.type
_entity_poly.pdbx_seq_one_letter_code
_entity_poly.pdbx_strand_id
1 'polypeptide(L)'
;MGITKIDWKYLCSKHYIIKLFFSIGTLFLLFVSYSLLYPNPAPKEILDQQYETLDYLSLIYKDDSTLDDGEKEKIKDQIYELLMNLGKENTIYIMNEATDDLLPIYEERIELLEDLEGILPADYQPYLIDKSYVQNEVKILRYLVDYKKDYVVYKTQGPFLARIILFLGCGGGLILFCLLTGSYFSRKLSHQSLFEIIPINILGEVRTELLYTVQLFYLLPTIFIMIFTALYSLLIVKSNLFTYPMFLNVDQEYVVYSMNDLLLSLLTFFIVASIFMFFVQSYLISLVRDSTITTLFIYLLAGVSVVSRQFWLPFSHLFPIPILQSNGNLWLSLGVLIISIFILMLGKITKQKIVR
;
A
#
# COMPACT_ATOMS: atom_id res chain seq x y z
N MET A 1 20.95 25.70 33.33
CA MET A 1 20.93 25.36 31.88
C MET A 1 20.82 23.85 31.76
N GLY A 2 19.71 23.34 31.23
CA GLY A 2 19.42 21.90 31.21
C GLY A 2 20.32 21.15 30.22
N ILE A 3 21.08 20.19 30.73
CA ILE A 3 22.04 19.34 30.00
C ILE A 3 21.31 18.30 29.10
N THR A 4 19.97 18.26 29.15
CA THR A 4 19.08 17.47 28.29
C THR A 4 18.64 18.18 27.01
N LYS A 5 19.25 19.33 26.65
CA LYS A 5 19.14 19.82 25.28
C LYS A 5 19.91 18.83 24.40
N ILE A 6 19.22 17.79 23.94
CA ILE A 6 19.64 17.05 22.75
C ILE A 6 20.01 18.10 21.73
N ASP A 7 21.30 18.19 21.43
CA ASP A 7 21.84 19.34 20.74
C ASP A 7 21.16 19.42 19.37
N TRP A 8 20.41 20.49 19.11
CA TRP A 8 19.73 20.68 17.83
C TRP A 8 20.72 20.58 16.66
N LYS A 9 21.98 20.99 16.90
CA LYS A 9 23.12 20.79 15.98
C LYS A 9 23.45 19.33 15.68
N TYR A 10 23.18 18.42 16.62
CA TYR A 10 23.43 16.99 16.47
C TYR A 10 22.30 16.26 15.75
N LEU A 11 21.04 16.58 16.07
CA LEU A 11 19.87 16.03 15.36
C LEU A 11 19.76 16.56 13.93
N CYS A 12 20.07 17.85 13.69
CA CYS A 12 20.25 18.42 12.35
C CYS A 12 21.71 18.29 11.87
N SER A 13 22.45 17.26 12.32
CA SER A 13 23.79 17.04 11.79
C SER A 13 23.71 16.75 10.29
N LYS A 14 24.71 17.23 9.53
CA LYS A 14 24.85 16.90 8.10
C LYS A 14 24.67 15.40 7.85
N HIS A 15 25.15 14.57 8.76
CA HIS A 15 25.05 13.12 8.69
C HIS A 15 23.61 12.61 8.76
N TYR A 16 22.74 13.18 9.59
CA TYR A 16 21.32 12.82 9.62
C TYR A 16 20.62 13.15 8.31
N ILE A 17 20.80 14.38 7.82
CA ILE A 17 20.18 14.83 6.57
C ILE A 17 20.63 13.96 5.40
N ILE A 18 21.94 13.67 5.30
CA ILE A 18 22.49 12.76 4.28
C ILE A 18 21.87 11.37 4.42
N LYS A 19 21.80 10.81 5.63
CA LYS A 19 21.20 9.49 5.86
C LYS A 19 19.72 9.46 5.48
N LEU A 20 18.97 10.51 5.76
CA LEU A 20 17.55 10.63 5.40
C LEU A 20 17.38 10.67 3.88
N PHE A 21 18.09 11.56 3.18
CA PHE A 21 18.02 11.64 1.71
C PHE A 21 18.52 10.37 1.04
N PHE A 22 19.58 9.74 1.56
CA PHE A 22 20.05 8.46 1.06
C PHE A 22 18.98 7.37 1.24
N SER A 23 18.36 7.27 2.43
CA SER A 23 17.32 6.26 2.71
C SER A 23 16.10 6.45 1.80
N ILE A 24 15.64 7.70 1.62
CA ILE A 24 14.53 8.03 0.71
C ILE A 24 14.93 7.73 -0.74
N GLY A 25 16.12 8.14 -1.17
CA GLY A 25 16.62 7.90 -2.51
C GLY A 25 16.76 6.41 -2.84
N THR A 26 17.28 5.61 -1.91
CA THR A 26 17.34 4.14 -2.05
C THR A 26 15.95 3.53 -2.17
N LEU A 27 14.97 3.98 -1.38
CA LEU A 27 13.59 3.53 -1.51
C LEU A 27 13.02 3.85 -2.90
N PHE A 28 13.17 5.08 -3.38
CA PHE A 28 12.71 5.46 -4.72
C PHE A 28 13.39 4.64 -5.82
N LEU A 29 14.71 4.40 -5.72
CA LEU A 29 15.43 3.52 -6.64
C LEU A 29 14.86 2.11 -6.62
N LEU A 30 14.59 1.53 -5.45
CA LEU A 30 13.97 0.20 -5.35
C LEU A 30 12.60 0.16 -6.01
N PHE A 31 11.74 1.17 -5.81
CA PHE A 31 10.41 1.23 -6.44
C PHE A 31 10.49 1.39 -7.96
N VAL A 32 11.40 2.24 -8.44
CA VAL A 32 11.61 2.45 -9.88
C VAL A 32 12.18 1.18 -10.51
N SER A 33 13.24 0.61 -9.93
CA SER A 33 13.83 -0.65 -10.41
C SER A 33 12.82 -1.79 -10.42
N TYR A 34 12.01 -1.94 -9.37
CA TYR A 34 10.96 -2.95 -9.34
C TYR A 34 9.92 -2.73 -10.44
N SER A 35 9.53 -1.48 -10.70
CA SER A 35 8.55 -1.16 -11.74
C SER A 35 9.11 -1.31 -13.16
N LEU A 36 10.42 -1.17 -13.34
CA LEU A 36 11.11 -1.47 -14.61
C LEU A 36 11.26 -2.98 -14.84
N LEU A 37 11.52 -3.76 -13.78
CA LEU A 37 11.67 -5.22 -13.87
C LEU A 37 10.32 -5.95 -14.01
N TYR A 38 9.27 -5.41 -13.41
CA TYR A 38 7.91 -5.95 -13.44
C TYR A 38 6.95 -4.86 -13.91
N PRO A 39 7.02 -4.48 -15.20
CA PRO A 39 6.08 -3.54 -15.79
C PRO A 39 4.68 -4.15 -15.76
N ASN A 40 3.66 -3.30 -15.57
CA ASN A 40 2.29 -3.78 -15.74
C ASN A 40 2.00 -3.85 -17.23
N PRO A 41 1.26 -4.88 -17.66
CA PRO A 41 0.94 -5.03 -19.07
C PRO A 41 0.19 -3.80 -19.56
N ALA A 42 0.55 -3.32 -20.75
CA ALA A 42 -0.14 -2.21 -21.37
C ALA A 42 -1.60 -2.62 -21.68
N PRO A 43 -2.57 -1.68 -21.70
CA PRO A 43 -3.96 -2.01 -22.03
C PRO A 43 -4.10 -2.81 -23.33
N LYS A 44 -3.27 -2.48 -24.33
CA LYS A 44 -3.21 -3.19 -25.60
C LYS A 44 -2.72 -4.64 -25.47
N GLU A 45 -1.73 -4.90 -24.63
CA GLU A 45 -1.23 -6.26 -24.40
C GLU A 45 -2.30 -7.13 -23.71
N ILE A 46 -3.07 -6.56 -22.78
CA ILE A 46 -4.19 -7.24 -22.14
C ILE A 46 -5.28 -7.56 -23.17
N LEU A 47 -5.59 -6.60 -24.05
CA LEU A 47 -6.55 -6.77 -25.13
C LEU A 47 -6.11 -7.88 -26.11
N ASP A 48 -4.85 -7.88 -26.51
CA ASP A 48 -4.28 -8.91 -27.40
C ASP A 48 -4.37 -10.30 -26.76
N GLN A 49 -4.11 -10.42 -25.44
CA GLN A 49 -4.30 -11.67 -24.71
C GLN A 49 -5.78 -12.13 -24.66
N GLN A 50 -6.72 -11.19 -24.54
CA GLN A 50 -8.15 -11.51 -24.59
C GLN A 50 -8.58 -12.01 -25.97
N TYR A 51 -8.02 -11.44 -27.05
CA TYR A 51 -8.19 -11.96 -28.41
C TYR A 51 -7.67 -13.39 -28.55
N GLU A 52 -6.43 -13.65 -28.12
CA GLU A 52 -5.84 -15.00 -28.16
C GLU A 52 -6.65 -16.03 -27.35
N THR A 53 -7.22 -15.60 -26.22
CA THR A 53 -8.06 -16.45 -25.37
C THR A 53 -9.34 -16.87 -26.09
N LEU A 54 -10.02 -15.93 -26.75
CA LEU A 54 -11.24 -16.22 -27.53
C LEU A 54 -10.95 -17.05 -28.78
N ASP A 55 -9.83 -16.79 -29.47
CA ASP A 55 -9.40 -17.59 -30.61
C ASP A 55 -9.07 -19.03 -30.18
N TYR A 56 -8.38 -19.21 -29.06
CA TYR A 56 -8.11 -20.52 -28.49
C TYR A 56 -9.39 -21.26 -28.09
N LEU A 57 -10.32 -20.58 -27.39
CA LEU A 57 -11.63 -21.11 -27.06
C LEU A 57 -12.37 -21.57 -28.33
N SER A 58 -12.31 -20.78 -29.39
CA SER A 58 -12.91 -21.09 -30.69
C SER A 58 -12.34 -22.34 -31.34
N LEU A 59 -11.04 -22.59 -31.21
CA LEU A 59 -10.40 -23.78 -31.72
C LEU A 59 -10.83 -25.04 -30.95
N ILE A 60 -10.87 -24.97 -29.61
CA ILE A 60 -11.11 -26.16 -28.79
C ILE A 60 -12.55 -26.68 -28.87
N TYR A 61 -13.58 -25.82 -28.88
CA TYR A 61 -14.96 -26.30 -28.95
C TYR A 61 -15.35 -26.75 -30.37
N LYS A 62 -14.70 -26.18 -31.40
CA LYS A 62 -14.99 -26.52 -32.81
C LYS A 62 -14.66 -27.98 -33.12
N ASP A 63 -13.54 -28.46 -32.59
CA ASP A 63 -13.06 -29.84 -32.77
C ASP A 63 -13.76 -30.85 -31.83
N ASP A 64 -14.66 -30.39 -30.97
CA ASP A 64 -15.39 -31.25 -30.05
C ASP A 64 -16.53 -32.00 -30.74
N SER A 65 -16.39 -33.31 -30.88
CA SER A 65 -17.42 -34.19 -31.46
C SER A 65 -18.66 -34.40 -30.58
N THR A 66 -18.64 -33.94 -29.33
CA THR A 66 -19.74 -34.15 -28.37
C THR A 66 -20.80 -33.06 -28.38
N LEU A 67 -20.50 -31.90 -28.97
CA LEU A 67 -21.41 -30.76 -29.11
C LEU A 67 -22.23 -30.85 -30.41
N ASP A 68 -23.52 -30.53 -30.32
CA ASP A 68 -24.40 -30.42 -31.48
C ASP A 68 -24.05 -29.19 -32.34
N ASP A 69 -24.26 -29.30 -33.65
CA ASP A 69 -23.94 -28.21 -34.59
C ASP A 69 -24.73 -26.93 -34.28
N GLY A 70 -25.96 -27.05 -33.75
CA GLY A 70 -26.76 -25.90 -33.33
C GLY A 70 -26.24 -25.21 -32.06
N GLU A 71 -25.63 -25.97 -31.14
CA GLU A 71 -24.97 -25.42 -29.94
C GLU A 71 -23.65 -24.73 -30.31
N LYS A 72 -22.88 -25.34 -31.21
CA LYS A 72 -21.65 -24.75 -31.76
C LYS A 72 -21.90 -23.41 -32.45
N GLU A 73 -22.97 -23.29 -33.23
CA GLU A 73 -23.28 -22.03 -33.92
C GLU A 73 -23.67 -20.93 -32.92
N LYS A 74 -24.43 -21.24 -31.86
CA LYS A 74 -24.74 -20.26 -30.80
C LYS A 74 -23.50 -19.77 -30.06
N ILE A 75 -22.59 -20.68 -29.71
CA ILE A 75 -21.32 -20.34 -29.05
C ILE A 75 -20.47 -19.47 -29.98
N LYS A 76 -20.40 -19.82 -31.27
CA LYS A 76 -19.68 -19.06 -32.29
C LYS A 76 -20.20 -17.64 -32.44
N ASP A 77 -21.52 -17.46 -32.51
CA ASP A 77 -22.15 -16.15 -32.63
C ASP A 77 -21.82 -15.26 -31.41
N GLN A 78 -21.90 -15.82 -30.19
CA GLN A 78 -21.55 -15.11 -28.96
C GLN A 78 -20.05 -14.74 -28.88
N ILE A 79 -19.15 -15.65 -29.29
CA ILE A 79 -17.71 -15.33 -29.38
C ILE A 79 -17.45 -14.25 -30.42
N TYR A 80 -18.18 -14.24 -31.55
CA TYR A 80 -18.06 -13.19 -32.55
C TYR A 80 -18.49 -11.82 -32.01
N GLU A 81 -19.58 -11.76 -31.25
CA GLU A 81 -20.02 -10.52 -30.57
C GLU A 81 -18.96 -10.02 -29.58
N LEU A 82 -18.33 -10.92 -28.80
CA LEU A 82 -17.21 -10.55 -27.93
C LEU A 82 -16.01 -10.03 -28.72
N LEU A 83 -15.61 -10.68 -29.82
CA LEU A 83 -14.51 -10.22 -30.68
C LEU A 83 -14.79 -8.83 -31.28
N MET A 84 -16.05 -8.56 -31.66
CA MET A 84 -16.47 -7.23 -32.11
C MET A 84 -16.35 -6.20 -30.98
N ASN A 85 -16.78 -6.54 -29.76
CA ASN A 85 -16.64 -5.68 -28.59
C ASN A 85 -15.16 -5.37 -28.28
N LEU A 86 -14.26 -6.36 -28.32
CA LEU A 86 -12.81 -6.14 -28.22
C LEU A 86 -12.30 -5.20 -29.33
N GLY A 87 -12.88 -5.29 -30.53
CA GLY A 87 -12.54 -4.44 -31.68
C GLY A 87 -12.91 -2.97 -31.46
N LYS A 88 -14.04 -2.72 -30.79
CA LYS A 88 -14.43 -1.37 -30.35
C LYS A 88 -13.37 -0.81 -29.41
N GLU A 89 -12.94 -1.57 -28.40
CA GLU A 89 -11.89 -1.14 -27.46
C GLU A 89 -10.56 -0.84 -28.18
N ASN A 90 -10.14 -1.70 -29.11
CA ASN A 90 -8.93 -1.47 -29.91
C ASN A 90 -8.98 -0.13 -30.68
N THR A 91 -10.17 0.19 -31.22
CA THR A 91 -10.40 1.43 -31.96
C THR A 91 -10.20 2.65 -31.05
N ILE A 92 -10.71 2.62 -29.82
CA ILE A 92 -10.48 3.67 -28.82
C ILE A 92 -8.98 3.89 -28.58
N TYR A 93 -8.21 2.81 -28.41
CA TYR A 93 -6.77 2.91 -28.19
C TYR A 93 -5.99 3.45 -29.40
N ILE A 94 -6.40 3.10 -30.62
CA ILE A 94 -5.78 3.59 -31.85
C ILE A 94 -6.10 5.07 -32.08
N MET A 95 -7.36 5.46 -31.85
CA MET A 95 -7.83 6.83 -32.05
C MET A 95 -7.46 7.76 -30.88
N ASN A 96 -6.96 7.21 -29.78
CA ASN A 96 -6.64 7.92 -28.54
C ASN A 96 -7.85 8.74 -28.05
N GLU A 97 -9.02 8.08 -28.10
CA GLU A 97 -10.31 8.60 -27.67
C GLU A 97 -10.43 8.58 -26.14
N ALA A 98 -11.52 9.16 -25.62
CA ALA A 98 -11.61 9.50 -24.21
C ALA A 98 -12.05 8.30 -23.34
N THR A 99 -11.66 8.31 -22.07
CA THR A 99 -11.93 7.19 -21.13
C THR A 99 -13.43 6.87 -20.98
N ASP A 100 -14.30 7.84 -21.19
CA ASP A 100 -15.76 7.68 -21.17
C ASP A 100 -16.27 6.77 -22.28
N ASP A 101 -15.60 6.73 -23.42
CA ASP A 101 -15.97 5.85 -24.54
C ASP A 101 -15.68 4.36 -24.23
N LEU A 102 -14.77 4.07 -23.28
CA LEU A 102 -14.44 2.70 -22.84
C LEU A 102 -15.51 2.10 -21.92
N LEU A 103 -16.18 2.92 -21.10
CA LEU A 103 -17.13 2.44 -20.11
C LEU A 103 -18.28 1.61 -20.71
N PRO A 104 -19.02 2.07 -21.73
CA PRO A 104 -20.11 1.28 -22.30
C PRO A 104 -19.61 -0.02 -22.96
N ILE A 105 -18.37 -0.04 -23.49
CA ILE A 105 -17.76 -1.24 -24.08
C ILE A 105 -17.53 -2.31 -23.00
N TYR A 106 -17.01 -1.92 -21.84
CA TYR A 106 -16.78 -2.85 -20.74
C TYR A 106 -18.10 -3.30 -20.06
N GLU A 107 -19.12 -2.44 -20.01
CA GLU A 107 -20.45 -2.82 -19.52
C GLU A 107 -21.11 -3.86 -20.45
N GLU A 108 -21.10 -3.62 -21.78
CA GLU A 108 -21.56 -4.59 -22.80
C GLU A 108 -20.79 -5.92 -22.69
N ARG A 109 -19.47 -5.88 -22.42
CA ARG A 109 -18.66 -7.09 -22.27
C ARG A 109 -19.12 -7.99 -21.12
N ILE A 110 -19.61 -7.42 -20.01
CA ILE A 110 -20.10 -8.21 -18.88
C ILE A 110 -21.33 -9.01 -19.29
N GLU A 111 -22.27 -8.38 -20.00
CA GLU A 111 -23.49 -9.03 -20.50
C GLU A 111 -23.14 -10.14 -21.50
N LEU A 112 -22.26 -9.87 -22.46
CA LEU A 112 -21.80 -10.88 -23.43
C LEU A 112 -21.08 -12.07 -22.77
N LEU A 113 -20.30 -11.82 -21.71
CA LEU A 113 -19.67 -12.89 -20.94
C LEU A 113 -20.69 -13.70 -20.12
N GLU A 114 -21.75 -13.06 -19.60
CA GLU A 114 -22.86 -13.74 -18.92
C GLU A 114 -23.63 -14.66 -19.85
N ASP A 115 -23.95 -14.18 -21.04
CA ASP A 115 -24.66 -14.95 -22.05
C ASP A 115 -23.80 -16.14 -22.52
N LEU A 116 -22.51 -15.92 -22.77
CA LEU A 116 -21.58 -16.98 -23.15
C LEU A 116 -21.38 -18.00 -22.01
N GLU A 117 -21.20 -17.56 -20.78
CA GLU A 117 -21.12 -18.44 -19.60
C GLU A 117 -22.36 -19.33 -19.46
N GLY A 118 -23.55 -18.80 -19.78
CA GLY A 118 -24.81 -19.54 -19.72
C GLY A 118 -24.98 -20.64 -20.77
N ILE A 119 -24.30 -20.52 -21.92
CA ILE A 119 -24.39 -21.51 -23.02
C ILE A 119 -23.16 -22.41 -23.13
N LEU A 120 -22.02 -22.01 -22.55
CA LEU A 120 -20.76 -22.72 -22.71
C LEU A 120 -20.71 -23.97 -21.79
N PRO A 121 -20.32 -25.15 -22.30
CA PRO A 121 -20.19 -26.35 -21.46
C PRO A 121 -19.13 -26.19 -20.37
N ALA A 122 -19.33 -26.89 -19.25
CA ALA A 122 -18.50 -26.79 -18.05
C ALA A 122 -16.99 -27.00 -18.31
N ASP A 123 -16.65 -27.89 -19.26
CA ASP A 123 -15.26 -28.21 -19.60
C ASP A 123 -14.51 -27.03 -20.24
N TYR A 124 -15.24 -26.06 -20.82
CA TYR A 124 -14.66 -24.91 -21.50
C TYR A 124 -14.66 -23.63 -20.66
N GLN A 125 -15.41 -23.59 -19.55
CA GLN A 125 -15.51 -22.45 -18.63
C GLN A 125 -14.14 -21.92 -18.15
N PRO A 126 -13.12 -22.76 -17.85
CA PRO A 126 -11.81 -22.28 -17.43
C PRO A 126 -11.04 -21.46 -18.48
N TYR A 127 -11.46 -21.51 -19.74
CA TYR A 127 -10.82 -20.80 -20.86
C TYR A 127 -11.53 -19.48 -21.21
N LEU A 128 -12.58 -19.10 -20.48
CA LEU A 128 -13.24 -17.82 -20.67
C LEU A 128 -12.40 -16.66 -20.10
N ILE A 129 -12.63 -15.48 -20.66
CA ILE A 129 -12.14 -14.23 -20.08
C ILE A 129 -12.72 -14.11 -18.67
N ASP A 130 -11.87 -13.79 -17.68
CA ASP A 130 -12.29 -13.62 -16.30
C ASP A 130 -13.30 -12.47 -16.18
N LYS A 131 -14.57 -12.81 -15.98
CA LYS A 131 -15.65 -11.85 -15.79
C LYS A 131 -15.42 -10.96 -14.56
N SER A 132 -14.84 -11.50 -13.50
CA SER A 132 -14.55 -10.73 -12.29
C SER A 132 -13.53 -9.62 -12.56
N TYR A 133 -12.56 -9.89 -13.44
CA TYR A 133 -11.64 -8.88 -13.93
C TYR A 133 -12.38 -7.75 -14.66
N VAL A 134 -13.26 -8.06 -15.62
CA VAL A 134 -14.03 -7.05 -16.38
C VAL A 134 -14.92 -6.21 -15.46
N GLN A 135 -15.59 -6.83 -14.49
CA GLN A 135 -16.38 -6.13 -13.48
C GLN A 135 -15.55 -5.16 -12.64
N ASN A 136 -14.32 -5.56 -12.28
CA ASN A 136 -13.40 -4.69 -11.56
C ASN A 136 -12.94 -3.53 -12.47
N GLU A 137 -12.67 -3.77 -13.75
CA GLU A 137 -12.36 -2.71 -14.72
C GLU A 137 -13.48 -1.68 -14.87
N VAL A 138 -14.76 -2.10 -14.89
CA VAL A 138 -15.89 -1.17 -14.90
C VAL A 138 -15.88 -0.26 -13.68
N LYS A 139 -15.60 -0.78 -12.48
CA LYS A 139 -15.44 0.05 -11.27
C LYS A 139 -14.29 1.07 -11.42
N ILE A 140 -13.19 0.67 -12.08
CA ILE A 140 -12.07 1.56 -12.37
C ILE A 140 -12.51 2.67 -13.31
N LEU A 141 -13.10 2.30 -14.45
CA LEU A 141 -13.50 3.23 -15.50
C LEU A 141 -14.51 4.25 -14.98
N ARG A 142 -15.53 3.82 -14.23
CA ARG A 142 -16.50 4.74 -13.60
C ARG A 142 -15.81 5.82 -12.77
N TYR A 143 -14.88 5.42 -11.89
CA TYR A 143 -14.11 6.38 -11.10
C TYR A 143 -13.27 7.30 -12.00
N LEU A 144 -12.59 6.76 -13.02
CA LEU A 144 -11.75 7.58 -13.90
C LEU A 144 -12.58 8.59 -14.71
N VAL A 145 -13.77 8.21 -15.16
CA VAL A 145 -14.72 9.07 -15.86
C VAL A 145 -15.20 10.21 -14.95
N ASP A 146 -15.64 9.89 -13.73
CA ASP A 146 -16.10 10.88 -12.74
C ASP A 146 -15.04 11.95 -12.45
N TYR A 147 -13.76 11.56 -12.43
CA TYR A 147 -12.63 12.44 -12.18
C TYR A 147 -11.89 12.92 -13.44
N LYS A 148 -12.43 12.65 -14.64
CA LYS A 148 -11.87 13.03 -15.95
C LYS A 148 -10.40 12.65 -16.10
N LYS A 149 -10.10 11.37 -15.89
CA LYS A 149 -8.76 10.80 -15.93
C LYS A 149 -8.58 9.86 -17.09
N ASP A 150 -7.36 9.83 -17.60
CA ASP A 150 -6.95 8.97 -18.71
C ASP A 150 -6.70 7.52 -18.21
N TYR A 151 -7.35 6.56 -18.88
CA TYR A 151 -7.24 5.14 -18.55
C TYR A 151 -5.87 4.54 -18.87
N VAL A 152 -5.26 4.91 -19.99
CA VAL A 152 -3.95 4.40 -20.41
C VAL A 152 -2.87 4.87 -19.45
N VAL A 153 -2.90 6.15 -19.06
CA VAL A 153 -2.00 6.72 -18.06
C VAL A 153 -2.22 6.05 -16.69
N TYR A 154 -3.48 5.82 -16.31
CA TYR A 154 -3.80 5.09 -15.08
C TYR A 154 -3.19 3.68 -15.09
N LYS A 155 -3.34 2.90 -16.16
CA LYS A 155 -2.78 1.53 -16.24
C LYS A 155 -1.27 1.48 -16.25
N THR A 156 -0.62 2.42 -16.94
CA THR A 156 0.84 2.41 -17.13
C THR A 156 1.60 2.99 -15.93
N GLN A 157 1.17 4.15 -15.43
CA GLN A 157 1.88 4.89 -14.36
C GLN A 157 1.26 4.71 -12.98
N GLY A 158 -0.01 4.35 -12.95
CA GLY A 158 -0.75 4.22 -11.71
C GLY A 158 -0.27 3.21 -10.71
N PRO A 159 0.10 2.00 -11.15
CA PRO A 159 0.64 0.99 -10.26
C PRO A 159 1.90 1.47 -9.51
N PHE A 160 2.72 2.33 -10.11
CA PHE A 160 3.88 2.91 -9.42
C PHE A 160 3.45 3.81 -8.26
N LEU A 161 2.50 4.72 -8.50
CA LEU A 161 1.93 5.57 -7.45
C LEU A 161 1.27 4.73 -6.36
N ALA A 162 0.44 3.75 -6.75
CA ALA A 162 -0.23 2.85 -5.82
C ALA A 162 0.77 2.06 -4.97
N ARG A 163 1.89 1.57 -5.52
CA ARG A 163 2.93 0.85 -4.79
C ARG A 163 3.60 1.71 -3.71
N ILE A 164 3.90 2.99 -3.98
CA ILE A 164 4.47 3.88 -2.97
C ILE A 164 3.48 4.10 -1.82
N ILE A 165 2.20 4.29 -2.16
CA ILE A 165 1.14 4.52 -1.17
C ILE A 165 0.90 3.25 -0.35
N LEU A 166 0.84 2.09 -1.00
CA LEU A 166 0.74 0.78 -0.36
C LEU A 166 1.93 0.54 0.56
N PHE A 167 3.15 0.87 0.14
CA PHE A 167 4.33 0.76 0.99
C PHE A 167 4.20 1.63 2.24
N LEU A 168 3.78 2.89 2.09
CA LEU A 168 3.52 3.75 3.23
C LEU A 168 2.46 3.13 4.13
N GLY A 169 1.32 2.72 3.57
CA GLY A 169 0.16 2.13 4.25
C GLY A 169 0.36 0.72 4.85
N CYS A 170 1.38 0.00 4.41
CA CYS A 170 1.85 -1.27 4.99
C CYS A 170 3.02 -1.06 5.96
N GLY A 171 3.25 0.17 6.43
CA GLY A 171 4.20 0.48 7.51
C GLY A 171 5.63 0.74 7.06
N GLY A 172 5.87 1.01 5.77
CA GLY A 172 7.16 1.43 5.25
C GLY A 172 7.69 2.71 5.92
N GLY A 173 6.81 3.65 6.23
CA GLY A 173 7.17 4.85 7.02
C GLY A 173 7.62 4.51 8.45
N LEU A 174 7.02 3.49 9.07
CA LEU A 174 7.46 3.00 10.37
C LEU A 174 8.82 2.30 10.29
N ILE A 175 9.16 1.65 9.17
CA ILE A 175 10.46 0.98 8.99
C ILE A 175 11.55 2.05 9.02
N LEU A 176 11.34 3.12 8.26
CA LEU A 176 12.23 4.29 8.26
C LEU A 176 12.36 4.89 9.65
N PHE A 177 11.23 5.11 10.33
CA PHE A 177 11.23 5.62 11.71
C PHE A 177 12.10 4.74 12.62
N CYS A 178 11.91 3.42 12.57
CA CYS A 178 12.65 2.47 13.40
C CYS A 178 14.15 2.47 13.11
N LEU A 179 14.54 2.51 11.84
CA LEU A 179 15.94 2.54 11.41
C LEU A 179 16.65 3.84 11.80
N LEU A 180 15.93 4.97 11.73
CA LEU A 180 16.47 6.29 12.08
C LEU A 180 16.59 6.44 13.61
N THR A 181 15.54 6.09 14.36
CA THR A 181 15.50 6.17 15.83
C THR A 181 16.37 5.13 16.53
N GLY A 182 16.60 3.97 15.92
CA GLY A 182 17.44 2.92 16.49
C GLY A 182 18.84 3.41 16.84
N SER A 183 19.46 4.15 15.93
CA SER A 183 20.78 4.76 16.16
C SER A 183 20.79 5.81 17.28
N TYR A 184 19.67 6.52 17.46
CA TYR A 184 19.49 7.49 18.54
C TYR A 184 19.39 6.78 19.90
N PHE A 185 18.58 5.71 20.00
CA PHE A 185 18.42 4.96 21.24
C PHE A 185 19.69 4.20 21.65
N SER A 186 20.40 3.56 20.72
CA SER A 186 21.67 2.89 21.04
C SER A 186 22.72 3.86 21.61
N ARG A 187 22.82 5.07 21.05
CA ARG A 187 23.72 6.10 21.57
C ARG A 187 23.24 6.68 22.90
N LYS A 188 21.93 6.89 23.07
CA LYS A 188 21.37 7.28 24.37
C LYS A 188 21.75 6.27 25.45
N LEU A 189 21.65 4.98 25.15
CA LEU A 189 22.00 3.90 26.09
C LEU A 189 23.51 3.90 26.41
N SER A 190 24.39 4.14 25.43
CA SER A 190 25.83 4.27 25.68
C SER A 190 26.21 5.53 26.46
N HIS A 191 25.41 6.59 26.35
CA HIS A 191 25.62 7.84 27.09
C HIS A 191 24.95 7.83 28.47
N GLN A 192 23.88 7.07 28.69
CA GLN A 192 23.20 6.97 29.99
C GLN A 192 24.13 6.45 31.09
N SER A 193 25.09 5.58 30.79
CA SER A 193 26.14 5.16 31.73
C SER A 193 27.04 6.30 32.22
N LEU A 194 27.06 7.45 31.52
CA LEU A 194 27.82 8.64 31.90
C LEU A 194 26.99 9.63 32.72
N PHE A 195 25.66 9.48 32.78
CA PHE A 195 24.72 10.49 33.30
C PHE A 195 23.93 10.05 34.55
N GLU A 196 24.24 8.90 35.17
CA GLU A 196 23.58 8.41 36.39
C GLU A 196 23.56 9.40 37.57
N ILE A 197 24.35 10.48 37.52
CA ILE A 197 24.61 11.38 38.64
C ILE A 197 23.63 12.58 38.71
N ILE A 198 22.81 12.86 37.68
CA ILE A 198 21.98 14.08 37.64
C ILE A 198 20.49 13.78 37.82
N PRO A 199 19.78 14.38 38.81
CA PRO A 199 18.34 14.22 38.95
C PRO A 199 17.60 14.98 37.84
N ILE A 200 17.08 14.24 36.85
CA ILE A 200 16.29 14.79 35.75
C ILE A 200 14.80 14.53 35.98
N ASN A 201 13.94 15.48 35.56
CA ASN A 201 12.49 15.29 35.51
C ASN A 201 12.12 14.35 34.36
N ILE A 202 11.85 13.09 34.72
CA ILE A 202 11.65 11.97 33.80
C ILE A 202 10.48 12.20 32.83
N LEU A 203 9.35 12.70 33.34
CA LEU A 203 8.16 12.93 32.52
C LEU A 203 8.37 14.03 31.47
N GLY A 204 9.09 15.09 31.85
CA GLY A 204 9.43 16.18 30.95
C GLY A 204 10.35 15.71 29.83
N GLU A 205 11.39 14.93 30.15
CA GLU A 205 12.34 14.41 29.19
C GLU A 205 11.68 13.47 28.18
N VAL A 206 10.92 12.47 28.65
CA VAL A 206 10.20 11.52 27.78
C VAL A 206 9.25 12.25 26.84
N ARG A 207 8.53 13.27 27.33
CA ARG A 207 7.62 14.07 26.49
C ARG A 207 8.38 14.82 25.41
N THR A 208 9.47 15.50 25.76
CA THR A 208 10.27 16.24 24.78
C THR A 208 10.88 15.31 23.74
N GLU A 209 11.41 14.18 24.17
CA GLU A 209 12.01 13.19 23.27
C GLU A 209 11.02 12.55 22.33
N LEU A 210 9.83 12.21 22.82
CA LEU A 210 8.76 11.66 22.00
C LEU A 210 8.34 12.66 20.92
N LEU A 211 8.15 13.94 21.27
CA LEU A 211 7.82 14.97 20.29
C LEU A 211 8.91 15.13 19.23
N TYR A 212 10.18 15.20 19.64
CA TYR A 212 11.29 15.33 18.70
C TYR A 212 11.44 14.11 17.80
N THR A 213 11.36 12.90 18.36
CA THR A 213 11.56 11.67 17.59
C THR A 213 10.45 11.47 16.55
N VAL A 214 9.19 11.70 16.91
CA VAL A 214 8.07 11.61 15.97
C VAL A 214 8.19 12.69 14.89
N GLN A 215 8.52 13.93 15.25
CA GLN A 215 8.65 15.02 14.28
C GLN A 215 9.81 14.80 13.30
N LEU A 216 11.01 14.51 13.81
CA LEU A 216 12.20 14.40 12.98
C LEU A 216 12.27 13.08 12.22
N PHE A 217 11.99 11.95 12.86
CA PHE A 217 12.27 10.62 12.30
C PHE A 217 11.07 9.97 11.64
N TYR A 218 9.85 10.46 11.88
CA TYR A 218 8.65 9.97 11.21
C TYR A 218 8.05 11.05 10.28
N LEU A 219 7.55 12.16 10.84
CA LEU A 219 6.82 13.18 10.07
C LEU A 219 7.66 13.77 8.93
N LEU A 220 8.90 14.19 9.22
CA LEU A 220 9.77 14.80 8.22
C LEU A 220 10.03 13.85 7.02
N PRO A 221 10.54 12.61 7.18
CA PRO A 221 10.71 11.70 6.05
C PRO A 221 9.39 11.37 5.33
N THR A 222 8.28 11.19 6.04
CA THR A 222 6.97 10.94 5.41
C THR A 222 6.51 12.13 4.56
N ILE A 223 6.68 13.36 5.04
CA ILE A 223 6.37 14.57 4.27
C ILE A 223 7.23 14.65 3.02
N PHE A 224 8.53 14.36 3.11
CA PHE A 224 9.40 14.34 1.93
C PHE A 224 8.93 13.32 0.89
N ILE A 225 8.62 12.08 1.31
CA ILE A 225 8.10 11.05 0.39
C ILE A 225 6.82 11.55 -0.28
N MET A 226 5.88 12.10 0.49
CA MET A 226 4.63 12.65 -0.04
C MET A 226 4.85 13.79 -1.04
N ILE A 227 5.80 14.71 -0.77
CA ILE A 227 6.16 15.79 -1.70
C ILE A 227 6.73 15.22 -2.99
N PHE A 228 7.67 14.29 -2.92
CA PHE A 228 8.26 13.67 -4.12
C PHE A 228 7.21 12.92 -4.94
N THR A 229 6.32 12.16 -4.28
CA THR A 229 5.22 11.47 -4.95
C THR A 229 4.21 12.43 -5.58
N ALA A 230 3.89 13.54 -4.90
CA ALA A 230 3.00 14.57 -5.44
C ALA A 230 3.62 15.29 -6.64
N LEU A 231 4.91 15.61 -6.58
CA LEU A 231 5.65 16.19 -7.71
C LEU A 231 5.71 15.22 -8.90
N TYR A 232 5.98 13.94 -8.66
CA TYR A 232 5.96 12.91 -9.70
C TYR A 232 4.56 12.81 -10.35
N SER A 233 3.50 12.77 -9.55
CA SER A 233 2.12 12.73 -10.02
C SER A 233 1.78 13.93 -10.90
N LEU A 234 2.17 15.14 -10.49
CA LEU A 234 1.88 16.37 -11.24
C LEU A 234 2.72 16.52 -12.51
N LEU A 235 4.02 16.24 -12.44
CA LEU A 235 4.96 16.51 -13.54
C LEU A 235 4.98 15.40 -14.59
N ILE A 236 4.89 14.14 -14.18
CA ILE A 236 5.04 12.98 -15.06
C ILE A 236 3.68 12.41 -15.44
N VAL A 237 2.86 12.11 -14.43
CA VAL A 237 1.53 11.51 -14.63
C VAL A 237 0.50 12.57 -15.08
N LYS A 238 0.82 13.86 -14.94
CA LYS A 238 -0.08 15.00 -15.24
C LYS A 238 -1.43 14.89 -14.53
N SER A 239 -1.43 14.29 -13.33
CA SER A 239 -2.64 14.08 -12.54
C SER A 239 -2.43 14.49 -11.09
N ASN A 240 -3.52 14.84 -10.41
CA ASN A 240 -3.47 15.17 -9.00
C ASN A 240 -3.43 13.90 -8.14
N LEU A 241 -2.37 13.74 -7.34
CA LEU A 241 -2.17 12.61 -6.42
C LEU A 241 -3.37 12.38 -5.50
N PHE A 242 -4.00 13.44 -5.00
CA PHE A 242 -5.09 13.31 -4.02
C PHE A 242 -6.38 12.73 -4.61
N THR A 243 -6.58 12.90 -5.91
CA THR A 243 -7.73 12.32 -6.63
C THR A 243 -7.38 10.94 -7.19
N TYR A 244 -6.14 10.48 -7.01
CA TYR A 244 -5.65 9.24 -7.60
C TYR A 244 -6.40 8.04 -7.01
N PRO A 245 -7.02 7.17 -7.85
CA PRO A 245 -7.71 6.01 -7.32
C PRO A 245 -6.74 4.96 -6.84
N MET A 246 -7.00 4.44 -5.64
CA MET A 246 -6.35 3.28 -5.09
C MET A 246 -7.34 2.12 -5.01
N PHE A 247 -6.96 0.99 -5.58
CA PHE A 247 -7.78 -0.22 -5.57
C PHE A 247 -7.30 -1.13 -4.47
N LEU A 248 -8.18 -1.41 -3.51
CA LEU A 248 -7.92 -2.33 -2.42
C LEU A 248 -8.85 -3.51 -2.56
N ASN A 249 -8.29 -4.72 -2.46
CA ASN A 249 -9.06 -5.94 -2.28
C ASN A 249 -9.50 -6.00 -0.81
N VAL A 250 -10.78 -5.71 -0.56
CA VAL A 250 -11.44 -5.77 0.74
C VAL A 250 -12.35 -6.99 0.72
N ASP A 251 -12.00 -8.00 1.52
CA ASP A 251 -12.82 -9.21 1.68
C ASP A 251 -13.21 -9.88 0.35
N GLN A 252 -12.23 -10.02 -0.56
CA GLN A 252 -12.39 -10.58 -1.92
C GLN A 252 -13.11 -9.68 -2.93
N GLU A 253 -13.56 -8.48 -2.54
CA GLU A 253 -14.08 -7.48 -3.46
C GLU A 253 -13.10 -6.32 -3.66
N TYR A 254 -12.98 -5.85 -4.89
CA TYR A 254 -12.23 -4.62 -5.15
C TYR A 254 -13.08 -3.40 -4.86
N VAL A 255 -12.56 -2.55 -3.97
CA VAL A 255 -13.12 -1.25 -3.61
C VAL A 255 -12.16 -0.15 -4.06
N VAL A 256 -12.73 0.90 -4.66
CA VAL A 256 -11.99 2.07 -5.10
C VAL A 256 -12.02 3.13 -4.01
N TYR A 257 -10.84 3.55 -3.57
CA TYR A 257 -10.69 4.66 -2.64
C TYR A 257 -9.94 5.79 -3.32
N SER A 258 -10.35 7.04 -3.11
CA SER A 258 -9.48 8.14 -3.46
C SER A 258 -8.30 8.19 -2.47
N MET A 259 -7.14 8.63 -2.95
CA MET A 259 -6.00 8.90 -2.08
C MET A 259 -6.37 9.86 -0.94
N ASN A 260 -7.23 10.85 -1.21
CA ASN A 260 -7.70 11.79 -0.20
C ASN A 260 -8.45 11.09 0.95
N ASP A 261 -9.31 10.12 0.63
CA ASP A 261 -10.10 9.38 1.63
C ASP A 261 -9.20 8.56 2.57
N LEU A 262 -8.11 8.03 2.03
CA LEU A 262 -7.16 7.22 2.80
C LEU A 262 -6.13 8.08 3.55
N LEU A 263 -5.76 9.25 3.04
CA LEU A 263 -4.62 10.00 3.56
C LEU A 263 -4.77 10.42 5.02
N LEU A 264 -5.96 10.91 5.41
CA LEU A 264 -6.20 11.34 6.79
C LEU A 264 -6.14 10.15 7.76
N SER A 265 -6.74 9.02 7.38
CA SER A 265 -6.75 7.82 8.21
C SER A 265 -5.34 7.24 8.34
N LEU A 266 -4.60 7.11 7.22
CA LEU A 266 -3.22 6.65 7.19
C LEU A 266 -2.29 7.52 8.05
N LEU A 267 -2.34 8.85 7.89
CA LEU A 267 -1.49 9.77 8.67
C LEU A 267 -1.78 9.66 10.17
N THR A 268 -3.05 9.69 10.56
CA THR A 268 -3.45 9.60 11.97
C THR A 268 -2.97 8.30 12.59
N PHE A 269 -3.19 7.20 11.87
CA PHE A 269 -2.86 5.86 12.34
C PHE A 269 -1.35 5.67 12.50
N PHE A 270 -0.56 6.20 11.56
CA PHE A 270 0.89 6.10 11.67
C PHE A 270 1.52 7.02 12.71
N ILE A 271 0.94 8.18 12.99
CA ILE A 271 1.38 9.00 14.14
C ILE A 271 1.22 8.18 15.43
N VAL A 272 0.06 7.55 15.64
CA VAL A 272 -0.18 6.70 16.82
C VAL A 272 0.77 5.49 16.83
N ALA A 273 0.93 4.81 15.71
CA ALA A 273 1.85 3.68 15.58
C ALA A 273 3.31 4.08 15.85
N SER A 274 3.76 5.26 15.43
CA SER A 274 5.11 5.76 15.70
C SER A 274 5.36 5.99 17.20
N ILE A 275 4.34 6.45 17.93
CA ILE A 275 4.40 6.59 19.40
C ILE A 275 4.50 5.22 20.06
N PHE A 276 3.70 4.25 19.63
CA PHE A 276 3.82 2.87 20.10
C PHE A 276 5.22 2.31 19.86
N MET A 277 5.74 2.48 18.64
CA MET A 277 7.07 2.00 18.26
C MET A 277 8.19 2.67 19.05
N PHE A 278 8.07 3.97 19.38
CA PHE A 278 9.02 4.65 20.27
C PHE A 278 9.15 3.92 21.62
N PHE A 279 8.03 3.55 22.24
CA PHE A 279 8.07 2.83 23.51
C PHE A 279 8.63 1.42 23.34
N VAL A 280 8.13 0.66 22.38
CA VAL A 280 8.59 -0.72 22.14
C VAL A 280 10.09 -0.77 21.85
N GLN A 281 10.59 0.07 20.94
CA GLN A 281 12.01 0.12 20.63
C GLN A 281 12.84 0.54 21.84
N SER A 282 12.39 1.53 22.62
CA SER A 282 13.07 1.93 23.85
C SER A 282 13.22 0.75 24.83
N TYR A 283 12.22 -0.13 24.95
CA TYR A 283 12.30 -1.32 25.79
C TYR A 283 13.18 -2.42 25.21
N LEU A 284 12.98 -2.76 23.94
CA LEU A 284 13.68 -3.88 23.31
C LEU A 284 15.16 -3.56 23.08
N ILE A 285 15.51 -2.34 22.69
CA ILE A 285 16.92 -1.93 22.57
C ILE A 285 17.60 -1.94 23.94
N SER A 286 16.88 -1.62 25.02
CA SER A 286 17.42 -1.78 26.38
C SER A 286 17.73 -3.24 26.74
N LEU A 287 17.04 -4.20 26.13
CA LEU A 287 17.21 -5.63 26.41
C LEU A 287 18.25 -6.27 25.48
N VAL A 288 18.11 -6.06 24.17
CA VAL A 288 18.94 -6.66 23.12
C VAL A 288 20.26 -5.91 22.91
N ARG A 289 20.29 -4.61 23.23
CA ARG A 289 21.42 -3.67 22.99
C ARG A 289 21.79 -3.49 21.51
N ASP A 290 20.99 -4.01 20.59
CA ASP A 290 21.14 -3.87 19.14
C ASP A 290 19.85 -3.35 18.49
N SER A 291 19.95 -2.22 17.78
CA SER A 291 18.79 -1.58 17.14
C SER A 291 18.32 -2.26 15.85
N THR A 292 19.23 -2.87 15.11
CA THR A 292 18.99 -3.56 13.84
C THR A 292 18.23 -4.86 14.09
N ILE A 293 18.73 -5.68 15.03
CA ILE A 293 18.07 -6.93 15.42
C ILE A 293 16.68 -6.64 16.00
N THR A 294 16.57 -5.61 16.84
CA THR A 294 15.27 -5.19 17.41
C THR A 294 14.27 -4.81 16.32
N THR A 295 14.70 -4.04 15.33
CA THR A 295 13.82 -3.61 14.23
C THR A 295 13.37 -4.81 13.42
N LEU A 296 14.29 -5.69 13.01
CA LEU A 296 13.96 -6.91 12.28
C LEU A 296 12.98 -7.80 13.04
N PHE A 297 13.18 -7.97 14.35
CA PHE A 297 12.30 -8.78 15.19
C PHE A 297 10.86 -8.23 15.25
N ILE A 298 10.69 -6.91 15.42
CA ILE A 298 9.35 -6.31 15.45
C ILE A 298 8.64 -6.51 14.11
N TYR A 299 9.35 -6.28 12.99
CA TYR A 299 8.75 -6.45 11.65
C TYR A 299 8.43 -7.90 11.32
N LEU A 300 9.24 -8.85 11.79
CA LEU A 300 8.94 -10.27 11.63
C LEU A 300 7.69 -10.67 12.39
N LEU A 301 7.56 -10.26 13.67
CA LEU A 301 6.34 -10.51 14.45
C LEU A 301 5.11 -9.88 13.82
N ALA A 302 5.23 -8.63 13.36
CA ALA A 302 4.15 -7.90 12.73
C ALA A 302 3.73 -8.57 11.41
N GLY A 303 4.69 -9.02 10.58
CA GLY A 303 4.44 -9.75 9.34
C GLY A 303 3.74 -11.09 9.57
N VAL A 304 4.21 -11.90 10.53
CA VAL A 304 3.56 -13.16 10.90
C VAL A 304 2.12 -12.93 11.36
N SER A 305 1.89 -11.86 12.14
CA SER A 305 0.55 -11.52 12.63
C SER A 305 -0.40 -11.10 11.50
N VAL A 306 0.09 -10.35 10.50
CA VAL A 306 -0.70 -9.97 9.32
C VAL A 306 -1.05 -11.19 8.46
N VAL A 307 -0.07 -12.05 8.17
CA VAL A 307 -0.27 -13.25 7.34
C VAL A 307 -1.26 -14.22 7.99
N SER A 308 -1.17 -14.40 9.30
CA SER A 308 -2.08 -15.26 10.07
C SER A 308 -3.41 -14.60 10.42
N ARG A 309 -3.65 -13.34 9.99
CA ARG A 309 -4.82 -12.51 10.35
C ARG A 309 -5.06 -12.40 11.86
N GLN A 310 -4.00 -12.50 12.67
CA GLN A 310 -4.07 -12.43 14.13
C GLN A 310 -4.01 -10.99 14.63
N PHE A 311 -5.11 -10.25 14.42
CA PHE A 311 -5.27 -8.85 14.85
C PHE A 311 -5.56 -8.68 16.35
N TRP A 312 -5.06 -9.57 17.21
CA TRP A 312 -5.13 -9.39 18.68
C TRP A 312 -3.81 -8.86 19.23
N LEU A 313 -2.73 -8.94 18.44
CA LEU A 313 -1.41 -8.47 18.84
C LEU A 313 -1.26 -6.98 18.50
N PRO A 314 -0.63 -6.17 19.37
CA PRO A 314 -0.45 -4.74 19.10
C PRO A 314 0.37 -4.46 17.83
N PHE A 315 1.23 -5.41 17.42
CA PHE A 315 2.06 -5.29 16.22
C PHE A 315 1.27 -5.43 14.90
N SER A 316 0.23 -6.26 14.84
CA SER A 316 -0.61 -6.36 13.64
C SER A 316 -1.40 -5.08 13.38
N HIS A 317 -1.73 -4.34 14.43
CA HIS A 317 -2.44 -3.07 14.31
C HIS A 317 -1.54 -1.93 13.84
N LEU A 318 -0.28 -2.16 13.47
CA LEU A 318 0.58 -1.10 12.92
C LEU A 318 0.30 -0.78 11.45
N PHE A 319 -0.47 -1.63 10.77
CA PHE A 319 -0.64 -1.60 9.32
C PHE A 319 -2.11 -1.37 8.93
N PRO A 320 -2.50 -0.11 8.65
CA PRO A 320 -3.90 0.23 8.37
C PRO A 320 -4.41 -0.40 7.07
N ILE A 321 -3.58 -0.57 6.04
CA ILE A 321 -4.04 -1.18 4.77
C ILE A 321 -4.41 -2.67 4.94
N PRO A 322 -3.58 -3.53 5.54
CA PRO A 322 -3.99 -4.90 5.86
C PRO A 322 -5.26 -5.02 6.69
N ILE A 323 -5.50 -4.08 7.62
CA ILE A 323 -6.74 -4.02 8.41
C ILE A 323 -7.94 -3.70 7.49
N LEU A 324 -7.81 -2.70 6.61
CA LEU A 324 -8.86 -2.37 5.63
C LEU A 324 -9.16 -3.56 4.70
N GLN A 325 -8.12 -4.23 4.20
CA GLN A 325 -8.26 -5.37 3.28
C GLN A 325 -8.93 -6.59 3.93
N SER A 326 -8.84 -6.71 5.25
CA SER A 326 -9.50 -7.78 6.03
C SER A 326 -10.89 -7.38 6.55
N ASN A 327 -11.47 -6.28 6.03
CA ASN A 327 -12.73 -5.72 6.51
C ASN A 327 -12.72 -5.41 8.02
N GLY A 328 -11.52 -5.18 8.56
CA GLY A 328 -11.31 -4.89 9.96
C GLY A 328 -11.68 -3.46 10.31
N ASN A 329 -12.16 -3.25 11.53
CA ASN A 329 -12.46 -1.90 12.01
C ASN A 329 -11.16 -1.15 12.36
N LEU A 330 -10.80 -0.19 11.51
CA LEU A 330 -9.64 0.70 11.73
C LEU A 330 -9.69 1.42 13.08
N TRP A 331 -10.86 1.90 13.51
CA TRP A 331 -11.02 2.66 14.75
C TRP A 331 -10.82 1.79 15.98
N LEU A 332 -11.31 0.54 15.94
CA LEU A 332 -11.06 -0.43 17.00
C LEU A 332 -9.57 -0.74 17.12
N SER A 333 -8.90 -0.94 15.98
CA SER A 333 -7.45 -1.18 15.94
C SER A 333 -6.64 -0.02 16.51
N LEU A 334 -7.06 1.22 16.21
CA LEU A 334 -6.48 2.42 16.78
C LEU A 334 -6.68 2.48 18.30
N GLY A 335 -7.86 2.07 18.80
CA GLY A 335 -8.12 1.91 20.23
C GLY A 335 -7.18 0.93 20.91
N VAL A 336 -6.96 -0.25 20.31
CA VAL A 336 -6.00 -1.25 20.83
C VAL A 336 -4.58 -0.70 20.90
N LEU A 337 -4.13 0.03 19.88
CA LEU A 337 -2.83 0.70 19.89
C LEU A 337 -2.71 1.71 21.02
N ILE A 338 -3.71 2.57 21.22
CA ILE A 338 -3.72 3.59 22.29
C ILE A 338 -3.64 2.93 23.67
N ILE A 339 -4.44 1.89 23.91
CA ILE A 339 -4.42 1.15 25.18
C ILE A 339 -3.03 0.53 25.41
N SER A 340 -2.44 -0.04 24.37
CA SER A 340 -1.10 -0.64 24.43
C SER A 340 -0.02 0.40 24.76
N ILE A 341 -0.08 1.59 24.16
CA ILE A 341 0.80 2.73 24.50
C ILE A 341 0.66 3.09 25.97
N PHE A 342 -0.57 3.18 26.48
CA PHE A 342 -0.82 3.54 27.88
C PHE A 342 -0.22 2.53 28.85
N ILE A 343 -0.37 1.23 28.59
CA ILE A 343 0.23 0.14 29.38
C ILE A 343 1.77 0.25 29.36
N LEU A 344 2.36 0.45 28.18
CA LEU A 344 3.82 0.59 28.04
C LEU A 344 4.37 1.83 28.74
N MET A 345 3.65 2.95 28.73
CA MET A 345 4.01 4.14 29.50
C MET A 345 4.01 3.86 31.01
N LEU A 346 2.95 3.24 31.53
CA LEU A 346 2.85 2.90 32.96
C LEU A 346 4.00 2.00 33.40
N GLY A 347 4.33 0.96 32.61
CA GLY A 347 5.46 0.08 32.87
C GLY A 347 6.82 0.82 32.93
N LYS A 348 6.96 1.92 32.18
CA LYS A 348 8.24 2.65 32.09
C LYS A 348 8.44 3.48 33.34
N ILE A 349 7.35 4.09 33.80
CA ILE A 349 7.30 4.88 35.03
C ILE A 349 7.56 3.98 36.25
N THR A 350 7.00 2.78 36.31
CA THR A 350 7.21 1.86 37.44
C THR A 350 8.64 1.31 37.50
N LYS A 351 9.21 0.87 36.36
CA LYS A 351 10.58 0.33 36.33
C LYS A 351 11.64 1.33 36.82
N GLN A 352 11.48 2.61 36.52
CA GLN A 352 12.45 3.65 36.92
C GLN A 352 12.28 4.14 38.37
N LYS A 353 11.13 3.89 39.01
CA LYS A 353 10.96 4.12 40.46
C LYS A 353 11.67 3.08 41.34
N ILE A 354 11.92 1.88 40.81
CA ILE A 354 12.57 0.78 41.55
C ILE A 354 14.12 0.90 41.52
N VAL A 355 14.66 1.68 40.58
CA VAL A 355 16.11 1.89 40.39
C VAL A 355 16.62 3.14 41.15
N ARG A 356 15.72 3.95 41.73
CA ARG A 356 16.06 4.96 42.74
C ARG A 356 15.80 4.38 44.12
#